data_AF-A0A2P4YKG3-F1
#
_entry.id   AF-A0A2P4YKG3-F1
#
_cell.length_a   1.000
_cell.length_b   1.000
_cell.length_c   1.000
_cell.angle_alpha   90.00
_cell.angle_beta   90.00
_cell.angle_gamma   90.00
#
_symmetry.space_group_name_H-M   'P 1'
#
loop_
_entity.id
_entity.type
_entity.pdbx_description
1 polymer ?
#
loop_
_entity_poly.entity_id
_entity_poly.type
_entity_poly.pdbx_seq_one_letter_code
_entity_poly.pdbx_strand_id
1 'polypeptide(L)'
;MEDWSTPSVSRQFGRRVQEDSCDLAISQNHFATPDLVKILLEKLRDDPDLTLRYLVDVLERETGVKVTPQTVKKHVGGSCFTLKQMHKEPQYMNTISNKPKRREYVVKLQEYQSMGKIIIYMDETNFNLCENGLVYFETRFGSNHFNNTNEFIRKLLRYVRGTKFLDATLLSLGPYSPMLNPIENVFSTFKTAVKSFITESRMAILSVPVGVTMKDHRQFFLQTAASRFLPEMTTPDRCQAYYRHTLRFHTLVTDLQDMPVGT
;
A
#
# COMPACT_ATOMS: atom_id res chain seq x y z
N MET A 1 -51.48 -30.58 27.42
CA MET A 1 -51.02 -31.96 27.65
C MET A 1 -50.38 -32.41 26.36
N GLU A 2 -49.08 -32.74 26.44
CA GLU A 2 -48.31 -33.74 25.65
C GLU A 2 -48.48 -33.75 24.13
N ASP A 3 -47.46 -33.94 23.30
CA ASP A 3 -46.20 -34.70 23.39
C ASP A 3 -45.35 -34.22 22.21
N TRP A 4 -44.01 -34.22 22.33
CA TRP A 4 -43.09 -34.76 21.32
C TRP A 4 -41.72 -34.97 21.98
N SER A 5 -41.63 -36.08 22.74
CA SER A 5 -40.59 -37.11 22.64
C SER A 5 -39.10 -36.70 22.59
N THR A 6 -38.37 -36.99 23.67
CA THR A 6 -36.92 -37.31 23.66
C THR A 6 -36.72 -38.83 23.75
N PRO A 7 -35.63 -39.39 23.20
CA PRO A 7 -34.59 -39.87 24.11
C PRO A 7 -33.13 -39.71 23.61
N SER A 8 -32.24 -39.72 24.62
CA SER A 8 -30.78 -39.68 24.62
C SER A 8 -30.08 -41.04 24.36
N VAL A 9 -28.74 -41.04 24.51
CA VAL A 9 -27.75 -42.15 24.75
C VAL A 9 -26.94 -42.51 23.48
N SER A 10 -25.59 -42.56 23.42
CA SER A 10 -24.52 -43.10 24.32
C SER A 10 -23.13 -42.50 23.93
N ARG A 11 -22.24 -42.09 24.85
CA ARG A 11 -21.12 -42.84 25.54
C ARG A 11 -20.00 -43.32 24.57
N GLN A 12 -18.67 -43.21 24.80
CA GLN A 12 -17.87 -43.06 26.04
C GLN A 12 -16.32 -43.02 25.76
N PHE A 13 -15.54 -42.54 26.75
CA PHE A 13 -14.11 -42.80 27.11
C PHE A 13 -12.94 -42.34 26.18
N GLY A 14 -11.77 -41.88 26.66
CA GLY A 14 -11.19 -41.81 28.00
C GLY A 14 -9.87 -40.99 28.05
N ARG A 15 -9.41 -40.66 29.26
CA ARG A 15 -8.23 -39.81 29.58
C ARG A 15 -6.88 -40.53 29.34
N ARG A 16 -5.82 -39.77 29.02
CA ARG A 16 -4.55 -39.77 29.80
C ARG A 16 -3.66 -38.57 29.46
N VAL A 17 -3.20 -37.87 30.51
CA VAL A 17 -2.04 -36.97 30.48
C VAL A 17 -0.79 -37.82 30.49
N GLN A 18 0.15 -37.53 29.61
CA GLN A 18 1.55 -37.91 29.78
C GLN A 18 2.37 -36.66 29.48
N GLU A 19 2.77 -35.96 30.54
CA GLU A 19 3.96 -35.12 30.50
C GLU A 19 5.15 -36.07 30.37
N ASP A 20 5.93 -35.91 29.30
CA ASP A 20 7.36 -36.15 29.32
C ASP A 20 8.02 -35.42 28.14
N SER A 21 8.71 -34.33 28.49
CA SER A 21 9.95 -33.84 27.91
C SER A 21 10.10 -33.80 26.38
N CYS A 22 9.83 -32.64 25.80
CA CYS A 22 10.79 -31.98 24.89
C CYS A 22 10.38 -30.52 24.68
N ASP A 23 10.85 -29.66 25.58
CA ASP A 23 11.12 -28.26 25.26
C ASP A 23 12.03 -28.18 24.02
N LEU A 24 11.81 -27.14 23.20
CA LEU A 24 12.60 -26.75 22.01
C LEU A 24 12.27 -27.45 20.69
N ALA A 25 11.06 -27.27 20.18
CA ALA A 25 10.83 -27.31 18.73
C ALA A 25 10.64 -25.89 18.20
N ILE A 26 11.79 -25.25 17.94
CA ILE A 26 11.90 -24.04 17.10
C ILE A 26 11.09 -24.29 15.83
N SER A 27 10.11 -23.43 15.54
CA SER A 27 9.30 -23.49 14.33
C SER A 27 10.12 -23.13 13.09
N GLN A 28 11.06 -23.99 12.70
CA GLN A 28 11.61 -24.00 11.36
C GLN A 28 10.60 -24.71 10.46
N ASN A 29 9.99 -23.96 9.54
CA ASN A 29 9.27 -24.56 8.41
C ASN A 29 10.30 -25.28 7.53
N HIS A 30 10.53 -26.56 7.81
CA HIS A 30 11.50 -27.43 7.14
C HIS A 30 11.00 -27.95 5.77
N PHE A 31 10.20 -27.17 5.03
CA PHE A 31 9.56 -27.63 3.79
C PHE A 31 9.77 -26.71 2.57
N ALA A 32 10.92 -26.02 2.52
CA ALA A 32 11.47 -25.57 1.25
C ALA A 32 13.00 -25.44 1.36
N THR A 33 13.72 -26.28 0.64
CA THR A 33 15.16 -26.11 0.41
C THR A 33 15.41 -24.84 -0.41
N PRO A 34 16.55 -24.16 -0.22
CA PRO A 34 16.97 -23.01 -1.05
C PRO A 34 16.86 -23.27 -2.56
N ASP A 35 16.99 -24.53 -2.99
CA ASP A 35 16.87 -24.98 -4.38
C ASP A 35 15.45 -24.83 -4.95
N LEU A 36 14.40 -25.08 -4.16
CA LEU A 36 13.01 -24.89 -4.58
C LEU A 36 12.70 -23.41 -4.82
N VAL A 37 13.22 -22.54 -3.94
CA VAL A 37 13.08 -21.09 -4.10
C VAL A 37 13.80 -20.63 -5.35
N LYS A 38 15.00 -21.17 -5.64
CA LYS A 38 15.77 -20.84 -6.84
C LYS A 38 14.98 -21.14 -8.12
N ILE A 39 14.38 -22.33 -8.24
CA ILE A 39 13.55 -22.72 -9.39
C ILE A 39 12.39 -21.73 -9.60
N LEU A 40 11.66 -21.39 -8.52
CA LEU A 40 10.57 -20.41 -8.59
C LEU A 40 11.05 -19.04 -9.12
N LEU A 41 12.21 -18.59 -8.65
CA LEU A 41 12.78 -17.30 -9.02
C LEU A 41 13.31 -17.28 -10.46
N GLU A 42 13.79 -18.40 -10.98
CA GLU A 42 14.19 -18.55 -12.38
C GLU A 42 12.97 -18.47 -13.29
N LYS A 43 11.90 -19.24 -13.01
CA LYS A 43 10.67 -19.17 -13.82
C LYS A 43 10.03 -17.78 -13.81
N LEU A 44 9.98 -17.14 -12.64
CA LEU A 44 9.43 -15.78 -12.51
C LEU A 44 10.31 -14.68 -13.14
N ARG A 45 11.59 -14.98 -13.40
CA ARG A 45 12.47 -14.10 -14.16
C ARG A 45 12.14 -14.17 -15.65
N ASP A 46 11.84 -15.36 -16.14
CA ASP A 46 11.52 -15.60 -17.55
C ASP A 46 10.10 -15.11 -17.89
N ASP A 47 9.14 -15.37 -17.02
CA ASP A 47 7.75 -14.91 -17.16
C ASP A 47 7.19 -14.45 -15.79
N PRO A 48 6.99 -13.13 -15.57
CA PRO A 48 6.46 -12.60 -14.33
C PRO A 48 4.94 -12.80 -14.16
N ASP A 49 4.21 -13.18 -15.22
CA ASP A 49 2.75 -13.32 -15.22
C ASP A 49 2.28 -14.74 -14.84
N LEU A 50 3.23 -15.62 -14.49
CA LEU A 50 2.94 -16.98 -14.06
C LEU A 50 2.04 -17.02 -12.82
N THR A 51 1.00 -17.85 -12.90
CA THR A 51 0.07 -18.01 -11.78
C THR A 51 0.67 -18.86 -10.66
N LEU A 52 0.23 -18.65 -9.43
CA LEU A 52 0.63 -19.50 -8.28
C LEU A 52 0.32 -20.98 -8.50
N ARG A 53 -0.75 -21.31 -9.24
CA ARG A 53 -1.10 -22.70 -9.55
C ARG A 53 -0.07 -23.33 -10.49
N TYR A 54 0.30 -22.61 -11.55
CA TYR A 54 1.34 -23.05 -12.46
C TYR A 54 2.69 -23.28 -11.76
N LEU A 55 3.07 -22.38 -10.85
CA LEU A 55 4.30 -22.53 -10.07
C LEU A 55 4.29 -23.76 -9.15
N VAL A 56 3.13 -24.12 -8.59
CA VAL A 56 2.96 -25.38 -7.84
C VAL A 56 3.19 -26.59 -8.75
N ASP A 57 2.56 -26.60 -9.94
CA ASP A 57 2.68 -27.71 -10.89
C ASP A 57 4.13 -27.86 -11.41
N VAL A 58 4.86 -26.76 -11.58
CA VAL A 58 6.29 -26.78 -11.93
C VAL A 58 7.10 -27.42 -10.82
N LEU A 59 6.89 -27.04 -9.56
CA LEU A 59 7.62 -27.61 -8.44
C LEU A 59 7.35 -29.10 -8.27
N GLU A 60 6.10 -29.53 -8.40
CA GLU A 60 5.74 -30.96 -8.33
C GLU A 60 6.40 -31.75 -9.46
N ARG A 61 6.46 -31.22 -10.68
CA ARG A 61 7.12 -31.88 -11.82
C ARG A 61 8.64 -31.93 -11.72
N GLU A 62 9.29 -30.82 -11.35
CA GLU A 62 10.76 -30.73 -11.38
C GLU A 62 11.41 -31.34 -10.13
N THR A 63 10.70 -31.39 -9.00
CA THR A 63 11.29 -31.84 -7.72
C THR A 63 10.53 -32.97 -7.04
N GLY A 64 9.34 -33.33 -7.54
CA GLY A 64 8.46 -34.32 -6.90
C GLY A 64 7.80 -33.81 -5.61
N VAL A 65 8.08 -32.57 -5.18
CA VAL A 65 7.55 -32.02 -3.93
C VAL A 65 6.20 -31.37 -4.17
N LYS A 66 5.18 -31.92 -3.51
CA LYS A 66 3.83 -31.35 -3.55
C LYS A 66 3.70 -30.22 -2.54
N VAL A 67 3.43 -29.02 -3.03
CA VAL A 67 3.28 -27.80 -2.21
C VAL A 67 1.92 -27.16 -2.43
N THR A 68 1.47 -26.34 -1.48
CA THR A 68 0.25 -25.55 -1.66
C THR A 68 0.58 -24.20 -2.31
N PRO A 69 -0.38 -23.55 -3.00
CA PRO A 69 -0.21 -22.19 -3.51
C PRO A 69 0.16 -21.17 -2.40
N GLN A 70 -0.30 -21.41 -1.16
CA GLN A 70 0.06 -20.58 0.00
C GLN A 70 1.54 -20.73 0.36
N THR A 71 2.10 -21.94 0.28
CA THR A 71 3.53 -22.18 0.48
C THR A 71 4.35 -21.43 -0.57
N VAL A 72 4.01 -21.56 -1.85
CA VAL A 72 4.68 -20.83 -2.94
C VAL A 72 4.58 -19.31 -2.71
N LYS A 73 3.39 -18.80 -2.40
CA LYS A 73 3.19 -17.37 -2.07
C LYS A 73 4.09 -16.91 -0.92
N LYS A 74 4.24 -17.72 0.13
CA LYS A 74 5.10 -17.42 1.28
C LYS A 74 6.58 -17.35 0.88
N HIS A 75 7.07 -18.26 0.03
CA HIS A 75 8.45 -18.25 -0.45
C HIS A 75 8.75 -17.14 -1.44
N VAL A 76 7.83 -16.87 -2.37
CA VAL A 76 7.90 -15.76 -3.33
C VAL A 76 7.89 -14.42 -2.58
N GLY A 77 6.99 -14.23 -1.62
CA GLY A 77 7.00 -13.06 -0.72
C GLY A 77 8.22 -12.99 0.19
N GLY A 78 8.72 -14.14 0.65
CA GLY A 78 10.00 -14.29 1.33
C GLY A 78 11.19 -13.84 0.47
N SER A 79 11.07 -13.90 -0.85
CA SER A 79 12.06 -13.42 -1.81
C SER A 79 11.81 -11.97 -2.29
N CYS A 80 10.90 -11.25 -1.62
CA CYS A 80 10.48 -9.88 -1.92
C CYS A 80 9.74 -9.69 -3.26
N PHE A 81 9.17 -10.75 -3.83
CA PHE A 81 8.27 -10.64 -4.98
C PHE A 81 6.84 -10.34 -4.50
N THR A 82 6.18 -9.40 -5.16
CA THR A 82 4.80 -8.98 -4.85
C THR A 82 3.87 -9.40 -5.97
N LEU A 83 2.82 -10.15 -5.65
CA LEU A 83 1.75 -10.48 -6.58
C LEU A 83 0.78 -9.31 -6.68
N LYS A 84 0.66 -8.71 -7.86
CA LYS A 84 -0.30 -7.62 -8.13
C LYS A 84 -1.45 -8.14 -8.97
N GLN A 85 -2.66 -7.65 -8.69
CA GLN A 85 -3.79 -7.90 -9.58
C GLN A 85 -3.69 -6.98 -10.80
N MET A 86 -4.14 -7.47 -11.96
CA MET A 86 -4.30 -6.62 -13.13
C MET A 86 -5.49 -5.67 -12.91
N HIS A 87 -5.23 -4.37 -12.88
CA HIS A 87 -6.28 -3.36 -12.68
C HIS A 87 -7.06 -3.09 -13.98
N LYS A 88 -8.39 -3.11 -13.90
CA LYS A 88 -9.31 -2.62 -14.95
C LYS A 88 -9.79 -1.20 -14.62
N GLU A 89 -8.93 -0.19 -14.77
CA GLU A 89 -9.23 1.20 -14.37
C GLU A 89 -9.55 2.25 -15.46
N PRO A 90 -9.40 2.03 -16.79
CA PRO A 90 -9.67 3.12 -17.76
C PRO A 90 -11.14 3.52 -17.99
N GLN A 91 -12.11 2.59 -17.90
CA GLN A 91 -13.39 2.76 -18.60
C GLN A 91 -14.33 3.82 -18.01
N TYR A 92 -14.19 4.16 -16.72
CA TYR A 92 -15.10 5.09 -16.03
C TYR A 92 -14.57 6.53 -15.91
N MET A 93 -13.31 6.76 -16.29
CA MET A 93 -12.62 8.03 -16.05
C MET A 93 -13.22 9.20 -16.82
N ASN A 94 -13.63 8.96 -18.07
CA ASN A 94 -14.11 9.98 -19.01
C ASN A 94 -15.63 9.93 -19.21
N THR A 95 -16.37 9.39 -18.24
CA THR A 95 -17.84 9.38 -18.29
C THR A 95 -18.44 10.79 -18.23
N ILE A 96 -19.61 10.95 -18.84
CA ILE A 96 -20.39 12.21 -18.85
C ILE A 96 -20.70 12.69 -17.42
N SER A 97 -20.77 11.78 -16.44
CA SER A 97 -20.96 12.11 -15.02
C SER A 97 -19.70 12.64 -14.32
N ASN A 98 -18.52 12.15 -14.69
CA ASN A 98 -17.28 12.45 -13.96
C ASN A 98 -16.57 13.71 -14.47
N LYS A 99 -16.62 14.00 -15.77
CA LYS A 99 -15.99 15.21 -16.33
C LYS A 99 -16.51 16.51 -15.68
N PRO A 100 -17.83 16.73 -15.47
CA PRO A 100 -18.31 17.94 -14.81
C PRO A 100 -17.85 18.06 -13.36
N LYS A 101 -17.81 16.95 -12.61
CA LYS A 101 -17.33 16.93 -11.21
C LYS A 101 -15.86 17.33 -11.11
N ARG A 102 -15.04 16.86 -12.06
CA ARG A 102 -13.62 17.24 -12.17
C ARG A 102 -13.47 18.73 -12.45
N ARG A 103 -14.30 19.28 -13.35
CA ARG A 103 -14.32 20.72 -13.64
C ARG A 103 -14.75 21.56 -12.45
N GLU A 104 -15.80 21.15 -11.75
CA GLU A 104 -16.26 21.84 -10.54
C GLU A 104 -15.15 21.92 -9.47
N TYR A 105 -14.40 20.83 -9.28
CA TYR A 105 -13.24 20.81 -8.41
C TYR A 105 -12.18 21.85 -8.83
N VAL A 106 -11.78 21.87 -10.11
CA VAL A 106 -10.74 22.80 -10.60
C VAL A 106 -11.19 24.26 -10.48
N VAL A 107 -12.45 24.56 -10.80
CA VAL A 107 -13.00 25.92 -10.67
C VAL A 107 -12.94 26.39 -9.21
N LYS A 108 -13.44 25.58 -8.27
CA LYS A 108 -13.40 25.91 -6.84
C LYS A 108 -11.97 26.03 -6.30
N LEU A 109 -11.07 25.18 -6.77
CA LEU A 109 -9.65 25.25 -6.41
C LEU A 109 -9.06 26.60 -6.83
N GLN A 110 -9.29 27.02 -8.07
CA GLN A 110 -8.81 28.30 -8.60
C GLN A 110 -9.43 29.51 -7.88
N GLU A 111 -10.72 29.44 -7.55
CA GLU A 111 -11.38 30.45 -6.73
C GLU A 111 -10.74 30.59 -5.34
N TYR A 112 -10.47 29.48 -4.65
CA TYR A 112 -9.82 29.54 -3.34
C TYR A 112 -8.38 30.05 -3.43
N GLN A 113 -7.67 29.74 -4.50
CA GLN A 113 -6.33 30.28 -4.75
C GLN A 113 -6.37 31.78 -5.03
N SER A 114 -7.34 32.29 -5.80
CA SER A 114 -7.49 33.73 -6.07
C SER A 114 -7.90 34.52 -4.83
N MET A 115 -8.60 33.88 -3.88
CA MET A 115 -8.89 34.41 -2.55
C MET A 115 -7.67 34.39 -1.60
N GLY A 116 -6.52 33.86 -2.03
CA GLY A 116 -5.32 33.75 -1.21
C GLY A 116 -5.40 32.70 -0.10
N LYS A 117 -6.28 31.69 -0.24
CA LYS A 117 -6.36 30.59 0.73
C LYS A 117 -5.17 29.66 0.59
N ILE A 118 -4.69 29.14 1.73
CA ILE A 118 -3.67 28.10 1.75
C ILE A 118 -4.34 26.77 1.38
N ILE A 119 -3.86 26.15 0.31
CA ILE A 119 -4.32 24.83 -0.13
C ILE A 119 -3.46 23.74 0.50
N ILE A 120 -4.09 22.82 1.21
CA ILE A 120 -3.45 21.64 1.78
C ILE A 120 -4.06 20.41 1.11
N TYR A 121 -3.20 19.61 0.46
CA TYR A 121 -3.57 18.35 -0.15
C TYR A 121 -3.47 17.23 0.88
N MET A 122 -4.51 16.41 0.94
CA MET A 122 -4.62 15.24 1.81
C MET A 122 -5.11 14.07 0.97
N ASP A 123 -4.55 12.89 1.22
CA ASP A 123 -4.91 11.64 0.55
C ASP A 123 -4.81 10.48 1.55
N GLU A 124 -5.04 9.24 1.13
CA GLU A 124 -4.92 8.00 1.92
C GLU A 124 -3.49 7.74 2.45
N THR A 125 -2.61 8.69 2.20
CA THR A 125 -1.19 8.67 2.40
C THR A 125 -0.89 9.34 3.73
N ASN A 126 -0.01 8.77 4.55
CA ASN A 126 0.27 9.29 5.90
C ASN A 126 1.09 10.61 5.90
N PHE A 127 1.02 11.41 4.84
CA PHE A 127 1.62 12.73 4.72
C PHE A 127 0.71 13.71 3.97
N ASN A 128 0.88 15.00 4.27
CA ASN A 128 0.10 16.09 3.70
C ASN A 128 1.03 17.14 3.09
N LEU A 129 0.63 17.68 1.93
CA LEU A 129 1.44 18.61 1.15
C LEU A 129 0.77 19.97 1.01
N CYS A 130 1.57 21.01 0.86
CA CYS A 130 1.15 22.29 0.30
C CYS A 130 2.16 22.76 -0.75
N GLU A 131 1.87 23.89 -1.41
CA GLU A 131 2.81 24.50 -2.37
C GLU A 131 4.16 24.87 -1.73
N ASN A 132 4.17 25.11 -0.40
CA ASN A 132 5.37 25.45 0.37
C ASN A 132 6.11 24.23 0.93
N GLY A 133 5.78 23.00 0.50
CA GLY A 133 6.44 21.78 0.94
C GLY A 133 5.59 20.87 1.81
N LEU A 134 6.26 20.02 2.57
CA LEU A 134 5.63 19.10 3.52
C LEU A 134 5.01 19.87 4.70
N VAL A 135 3.71 19.69 4.90
CA VAL A 135 3.01 20.31 6.05
C VAL A 135 3.12 19.43 7.27
N TYR A 136 2.85 18.14 7.11
CA TYR A 136 2.81 17.18 8.21
C TYR A 136 2.92 15.76 7.67
N PHE A 137 3.69 14.91 8.33
CA PHE A 137 3.75 13.49 8.01
C PHE A 137 3.85 12.65 9.28
N GLU A 138 3.30 11.44 9.21
CA GLU A 138 3.52 10.39 10.19
C GLU A 138 3.91 9.10 9.46
N THR A 139 4.95 8.43 9.93
CA THR A 139 5.30 7.10 9.43
C THR A 139 4.45 6.04 10.13
N ARG A 140 3.23 5.79 9.64
CA ARG A 140 2.40 4.68 10.10
C ARG A 140 2.47 3.50 9.11
N PHE A 141 2.60 2.29 9.65
CA PHE A 141 2.56 1.05 8.89
C PHE A 141 1.31 0.26 9.29
N GLY A 142 0.55 -0.21 8.29
CA GLY A 142 -0.71 -0.92 8.48
C GLY A 142 -1.86 -0.30 7.69
N SER A 143 -3.04 -0.90 7.76
CA SER A 143 -4.23 -0.41 7.07
C SER A 143 -4.76 0.86 7.74
N ASN A 144 -5.17 1.84 6.92
CA ASN A 144 -5.79 3.07 7.39
C ASN A 144 -7.27 2.82 7.71
N HIS A 145 -7.56 2.49 8.98
CA HIS A 145 -8.92 2.45 9.51
C HIS A 145 -9.42 3.86 9.81
N PHE A 146 -10.74 4.07 9.71
CA PHE A 146 -11.37 5.39 9.89
C PHE A 146 -10.96 6.09 11.21
N ASN A 147 -10.78 5.34 12.30
CA ASN A 147 -10.31 5.88 13.58
C ASN A 147 -8.90 6.48 13.47
N ASN A 148 -8.00 5.79 12.77
CA ASN A 148 -6.61 6.23 12.58
C ASN A 148 -6.57 7.47 11.68
N THR A 149 -7.34 7.50 10.59
CA THR A 149 -7.44 8.65 9.69
C THR A 149 -8.00 9.88 10.42
N ASN A 150 -9.05 9.71 11.22
CA ASN A 150 -9.63 10.79 12.02
C ASN A 150 -8.62 11.36 13.03
N GLU A 151 -7.83 10.51 13.67
CA GLU A 151 -6.78 10.92 14.60
C GLU A 151 -5.66 11.69 13.86
N PHE A 152 -5.23 11.18 12.70
CA PHE A 152 -4.25 11.85 11.84
C PHE A 152 -4.72 13.25 11.43
N ILE A 153 -5.98 13.38 10.97
CA ILE A 153 -6.60 14.67 10.64
C ILE A 153 -6.58 15.60 11.87
N ARG A 154 -6.97 15.11 13.05
CA ARG A 154 -6.95 15.92 14.29
C ARG A 154 -5.54 16.39 14.64
N LYS A 155 -4.52 15.54 14.48
CA LYS A 155 -3.13 15.89 14.74
C LYS A 155 -2.60 16.91 13.73
N LEU A 156 -2.88 16.73 12.44
CA LEU A 156 -2.61 17.74 11.42
C LEU A 156 -3.26 19.07 11.78
N LEU A 157 -4.57 19.05 12.08
CA LEU A 157 -5.29 20.25 12.46
C LEU A 157 -4.70 20.91 13.70
N ARG A 158 -4.22 20.16 14.69
CA ARG A 158 -3.50 20.71 15.86
C ARG A 158 -2.14 21.31 15.49
N TYR A 159 -1.34 20.58 14.69
CA TYR A 159 -0.02 21.01 14.25
C TYR A 159 -0.09 22.34 13.46
N VAL A 160 -1.07 22.43 12.57
CA VAL A 160 -1.31 23.63 11.77
C VAL A 160 -2.04 24.71 12.61
N ARG A 161 -2.82 24.34 13.64
CA ARG A 161 -3.53 25.28 14.54
C ARG A 161 -2.67 25.77 15.70
N GLY A 162 -1.76 26.66 15.36
CA GLY A 162 -1.41 27.76 16.24
C GLY A 162 -2.55 28.74 16.55
N THR A 163 -3.71 28.75 15.83
CA THR A 163 -5.02 29.39 16.20
C THR A 163 -6.05 29.66 15.06
N LYS A 164 -5.87 29.29 13.78
CA LYS A 164 -6.69 29.87 12.67
C LYS A 164 -7.39 28.93 11.66
N PHE A 165 -7.91 27.77 12.09
CA PHE A 165 -8.62 26.86 11.16
C PHE A 165 -10.07 26.55 11.55
N LEU A 166 -10.75 27.40 12.32
CA LEU A 166 -12.19 27.23 12.57
C LEU A 166 -13.02 27.29 11.26
N ASP A 167 -12.47 27.92 10.20
CA ASP A 167 -13.12 28.11 8.89
C ASP A 167 -12.51 27.26 7.75
N ALA A 168 -11.91 26.11 8.07
CA ALA A 168 -11.35 25.24 7.04
C ALA A 168 -12.45 24.72 6.10
N THR A 169 -12.25 24.80 4.78
CA THR A 169 -13.18 24.28 3.77
C THR A 169 -12.65 22.98 3.18
N LEU A 170 -13.46 21.93 3.17
CA LEU A 170 -13.12 20.67 2.48
C LEU A 170 -13.50 20.78 1.00
N LEU A 171 -12.52 20.52 0.12
CA LEU A 171 -12.74 20.44 -1.32
C LEU A 171 -12.44 19.01 -1.80
N SER A 172 -13.49 18.26 -2.16
CA SER A 172 -13.36 16.88 -2.60
C SER A 172 -12.92 16.80 -4.06
N LEU A 173 -11.89 15.98 -4.31
CA LEU A 173 -11.43 15.68 -5.66
C LEU A 173 -12.49 14.92 -6.46
N GLY A 174 -12.63 15.24 -7.75
CA GLY A 174 -13.51 14.49 -8.64
C GLY A 174 -13.09 13.01 -8.76
N PRO A 175 -14.03 12.06 -8.88
CA PRO A 175 -13.69 10.65 -9.04
C PRO A 175 -12.69 10.40 -10.19
N TYR A 176 -11.81 9.42 -10.02
CA TYR A 176 -10.82 9.02 -11.03
C TYR A 176 -9.99 10.21 -11.56
N SER A 177 -9.53 11.08 -10.66
CA SER A 177 -8.74 12.27 -11.05
C SER A 177 -7.35 12.35 -10.40
N PRO A 178 -6.55 11.25 -10.39
CA PRO A 178 -5.23 11.25 -9.72
C PRO A 178 -4.27 12.27 -10.32
N MET A 179 -4.42 12.62 -11.60
CA MET A 179 -3.59 13.62 -12.30
C MET A 179 -3.71 15.04 -11.72
N LEU A 180 -4.80 15.33 -10.99
CA LEU A 180 -5.04 16.60 -10.31
C LEU A 180 -4.56 16.59 -8.85
N ASN A 181 -4.09 15.45 -8.34
CA ASN A 181 -3.55 15.33 -7.00
C ASN A 181 -2.01 15.39 -7.03
N PRO A 182 -1.36 16.47 -6.56
CA PRO A 182 0.10 16.57 -6.55
C PRO A 182 0.76 15.50 -5.65
N ILE A 183 0.03 14.93 -4.69
CA ILE A 183 0.51 13.81 -3.85
C ILE A 183 0.90 12.61 -4.72
N GLU A 184 0.19 12.34 -5.82
CA GLU A 184 0.52 11.23 -6.73
C GLU A 184 1.91 11.39 -7.37
N ASN A 185 2.30 12.63 -7.69
CA ASN A 185 3.61 12.92 -8.24
C ASN A 185 4.72 12.76 -7.19
N VAL A 186 4.46 13.19 -5.94
CA VAL A 186 5.35 12.89 -4.80
C VAL A 186 5.49 11.38 -4.64
N PHE A 187 4.38 10.64 -4.64
CA PHE A 187 4.42 9.18 -4.53
C PHE A 187 5.20 8.53 -5.65
N SER A 188 5.06 8.99 -6.88
CA SER A 188 5.80 8.46 -8.01
C SER A 188 7.32 8.59 -7.80
N THR A 189 7.78 9.80 -7.46
CA THR A 189 9.20 10.06 -7.20
C THR A 189 9.73 9.37 -5.95
N PHE A 190 8.95 9.38 -4.87
CA PHE A 190 9.24 8.66 -3.63
C PHE A 190 9.35 7.15 -3.84
N LYS A 191 8.40 6.53 -4.55
CA LYS A 191 8.43 5.10 -4.89
C LYS A 191 9.70 4.76 -5.67
N THR A 192 10.12 5.61 -6.60
CA THR A 192 11.36 5.40 -7.37
C THR A 192 12.59 5.45 -6.47
N ALA A 193 12.70 6.43 -5.58
CA ALA A 193 13.81 6.52 -4.62
C ALA A 193 13.85 5.31 -3.67
N VAL A 194 12.70 4.93 -3.11
CA VAL A 194 12.58 3.74 -2.25
C VAL A 194 12.96 2.46 -3.01
N LYS A 195 12.54 2.31 -4.27
CA LYS A 195 12.93 1.16 -5.11
C LYS A 195 14.43 1.09 -5.36
N SER A 196 15.09 2.23 -5.61
CA SER A 196 16.56 2.27 -5.74
C SER A 196 17.23 1.80 -4.46
N PHE A 197 16.83 2.37 -3.33
CA PHE A 197 17.35 2.00 -2.01
C PHE A 197 17.13 0.52 -1.67
N ILE A 198 15.95 -0.04 -1.98
CA ILE A 198 15.67 -1.47 -1.77
C ILE A 198 16.56 -2.33 -2.66
N THR A 199 16.79 -1.90 -3.91
CA THR A 199 17.68 -2.61 -4.84
C THR A 199 19.12 -2.63 -4.32
N GLU A 200 19.63 -1.48 -3.88
CA GLU A 200 20.97 -1.33 -3.30
C GLU A 200 21.12 -2.12 -1.99
N SER A 201 20.10 -2.09 -1.13
CA SER A 201 20.08 -2.76 0.18
C SER A 201 19.60 -4.21 0.12
N ARG A 202 19.40 -4.78 -1.08
CA ARG A 202 18.71 -6.07 -1.27
C ARG A 202 19.31 -7.19 -0.44
N MET A 203 20.64 -7.31 -0.42
CA MET A 203 21.33 -8.35 0.34
C MET A 203 21.10 -8.22 1.85
N ALA A 204 21.14 -6.99 2.37
CA ALA A 204 20.90 -6.72 3.78
C ALA A 204 19.43 -6.96 4.18
N ILE A 205 18.48 -6.65 3.29
CA ILE A 205 17.04 -6.90 3.50
C ILE A 205 16.73 -8.41 3.57
N LEU A 206 17.46 -9.23 2.80
CA LEU A 206 17.29 -10.68 2.80
C LEU A 206 18.02 -11.37 3.96
N SER A 207 19.10 -10.77 4.47
CA SER A 207 19.86 -11.28 5.61
C SER A 207 19.23 -10.83 6.94
N VAL A 208 18.31 -11.63 7.46
CA VAL A 208 17.58 -11.33 8.70
C VAL A 208 18.41 -11.80 9.90
N PRO A 209 18.71 -10.92 10.88
CA PRO A 209 19.46 -11.29 12.08
C PRO A 209 18.74 -12.34 12.93
N VAL A 210 19.52 -13.16 13.64
CA VAL A 210 18.98 -14.16 14.57
C VAL A 210 18.20 -13.45 15.68
N GLY A 211 16.99 -13.94 15.96
CA GLY A 211 16.11 -13.38 17.00
C GLY A 211 15.22 -12.22 16.54
N VAL A 212 15.35 -11.75 15.28
CA VAL A 212 14.48 -10.72 14.71
C VAL A 212 13.53 -11.34 13.71
N THR A 213 12.26 -10.93 13.73
CA THR A 213 11.30 -11.42 12.73
C THR A 213 11.61 -10.81 11.35
N MET A 214 11.36 -11.56 10.28
CA MET A 214 11.49 -11.03 8.91
C MET A 214 10.68 -9.74 8.70
N LYS A 215 9.52 -9.64 9.36
CA LYS A 215 8.62 -8.49 9.26
C LYS A 215 9.28 -7.25 9.87
N ASP A 216 9.79 -7.37 11.09
CA ASP A 216 10.39 -6.23 11.81
C ASP A 216 11.67 -5.77 11.11
N HIS A 217 12.50 -6.71 10.66
CA HIS A 217 13.71 -6.40 9.89
C HIS A 217 13.39 -5.61 8.62
N ARG A 218 12.42 -6.07 7.82
CA ARG A 218 12.02 -5.37 6.59
C ARG A 218 11.32 -4.04 6.85
N GLN A 219 10.52 -3.97 7.91
CA GLN A 219 9.84 -2.75 8.31
C GLN A 219 10.86 -1.67 8.69
N PHE A 220 11.97 -2.04 9.35
CA PHE A 220 13.07 -1.11 9.65
C PHE A 220 13.66 -0.47 8.39
N PHE A 221 13.94 -1.24 7.33
CA PHE A 221 14.43 -0.68 6.06
C PHE A 221 13.41 0.26 5.41
N LEU A 222 12.12 -0.10 5.42
CA LEU A 222 11.08 0.76 4.86
C LEU A 222 10.90 2.05 5.66
N GLN A 223 10.96 1.98 7.00
CA GLN A 223 10.93 3.15 7.88
C GLN A 223 12.13 4.08 7.63
N THR A 224 13.31 3.49 7.47
CA THR A 224 14.55 4.22 7.16
C THR A 224 14.44 4.94 5.82
N ALA A 225 14.00 4.23 4.78
CA ALA A 225 13.79 4.81 3.45
C ALA A 225 12.74 5.93 3.48
N ALA A 226 11.62 5.72 4.17
CA ALA A 226 10.56 6.71 4.29
C ALA A 226 11.06 7.99 4.99
N SER A 227 11.75 7.83 6.11
CA SER A 227 12.26 8.96 6.92
C SER A 227 13.32 9.77 6.17
N ARG A 228 14.12 9.10 5.32
CA ARG A 228 15.14 9.76 4.49
C ARG A 228 14.55 10.46 3.27
N PHE A 229 13.82 9.73 2.44
CA PHE A 229 13.44 10.23 1.11
C PHE A 229 12.20 11.10 1.12
N LEU A 230 11.28 10.93 2.09
CA LEU A 230 10.06 11.73 2.10
C LEU A 230 10.37 13.23 2.25
N PRO A 231 11.22 13.69 3.20
CA PRO A 231 11.62 15.10 3.28
C PRO A 231 12.37 15.58 2.03
N GLU A 232 13.29 14.77 1.47
CA GLU A 232 14.05 15.11 0.26
C GLU A 232 13.15 15.34 -0.96
N MET A 233 12.07 14.55 -1.07
CA MET A 233 11.12 14.65 -2.18
C MET A 233 10.05 15.70 -1.96
N THR A 234 9.86 16.21 -0.74
CA THR A 234 8.78 17.16 -0.38
C THR A 234 9.31 18.55 -0.02
N THR A 235 10.48 18.90 -0.57
CA THR A 235 11.02 20.26 -0.51
C THR A 235 10.09 21.25 -1.24
N PRO A 236 10.09 22.55 -0.86
CA PRO A 236 9.22 23.55 -1.47
C PRO A 236 9.32 23.59 -3.00
N ASP A 237 10.54 23.58 -3.55
CA ASP A 237 10.77 23.61 -5.01
C ASP A 237 10.17 22.40 -5.73
N ARG A 238 10.29 21.21 -5.13
CA ARG A 238 9.70 19.98 -5.67
C ARG A 238 8.19 19.99 -5.56
N CYS A 239 7.63 20.38 -4.40
CA CYS A 239 6.20 20.53 -4.22
C CYS A 239 5.59 21.51 -5.23
N GLN A 240 6.25 22.62 -5.49
CA GLN A 240 5.85 23.56 -6.53
C GLN A 240 5.92 22.92 -7.93
N ALA A 241 6.96 22.13 -8.23
CA ALA A 241 7.05 21.41 -9.49
C ALA A 241 5.92 20.36 -9.66
N TYR A 242 5.57 19.62 -8.61
CA TYR A 242 4.46 18.66 -8.62
C TYR A 242 3.11 19.32 -8.80
N TYR A 243 2.89 20.48 -8.17
CA TYR A 243 1.71 21.29 -8.40
C TYR A 243 1.66 21.83 -9.84
N ARG A 244 2.78 22.36 -10.38
CA ARG A 244 2.85 22.78 -11.79
C ARG A 244 2.55 21.64 -12.77
N HIS A 245 2.88 20.40 -12.40
CA HIS A 245 2.52 19.24 -13.21
C HIS A 245 1.00 19.06 -13.30
N THR A 246 0.26 19.28 -12.21
CA THR A 246 -1.21 19.15 -12.22
C THR A 246 -1.88 20.22 -13.06
N LEU A 247 -1.31 21.44 -13.10
CA LEU A 247 -1.82 22.56 -13.92
C LEU A 247 -1.95 22.23 -15.40
N ARG A 248 -1.12 21.33 -15.94
CA ARG A 248 -1.16 20.91 -17.34
C ARG A 248 -2.51 20.29 -17.73
N PHE A 249 -3.24 19.74 -16.76
CA PHE A 249 -4.54 19.13 -16.97
C PHE A 249 -5.70 20.12 -16.78
N HIS A 250 -5.48 21.30 -16.22
CA HIS A 250 -6.57 22.23 -15.90
C HIS A 250 -7.31 22.70 -17.16
N THR A 251 -6.59 23.01 -18.25
CA THR A 251 -7.21 23.40 -19.53
C THR A 251 -8.11 22.29 -20.07
N LEU A 252 -7.61 21.05 -20.12
CA LEU A 252 -8.38 19.90 -20.58
C LEU A 252 -9.64 19.69 -19.73
N VAL A 253 -9.54 19.90 -18.41
CA VAL A 253 -10.67 19.78 -17.48
C VAL A 253 -11.71 20.88 -17.70
N THR A 254 -11.28 22.13 -17.86
CA THR A 254 -12.17 23.27 -18.14
C THR A 254 -12.97 23.05 -19.41
N ASP A 255 -12.32 22.54 -20.44
CA ASP A 255 -12.91 22.26 -21.75
C ASP A 255 -13.71 20.94 -21.80
N LEU A 256 -13.83 20.22 -20.66
CA LEU A 256 -14.48 18.90 -20.58
C LEU A 256 -13.89 17.86 -21.55
N GLN A 257 -12.61 17.99 -21.88
CA GLN A 257 -11.89 17.03 -22.71
C GLN A 257 -11.65 15.72 -21.96
N ASP A 258 -11.39 14.66 -22.72
CA ASP A 258 -10.98 13.38 -22.16
C ASP A 258 -9.62 13.52 -21.47
N MET A 259 -9.51 12.94 -20.28
CA MET A 259 -8.22 12.82 -19.61
C MET A 259 -7.42 11.68 -20.21
N PRO A 260 -6.09 11.84 -20.36
CA PRO A 260 -5.24 10.73 -20.75
C PRO A 260 -5.26 9.68 -19.66
N VAL A 261 -5.64 8.46 -20.02
CA VAL A 261 -5.44 7.29 -19.16
C VAL A 261 -4.01 6.82 -19.39
N GLY A 262 -3.27 6.53 -18.32
CA GLY A 262 -1.86 6.11 -18.41
C GLY A 262 -1.64 5.05 -19.48
N THR A 263 -0.75 5.36 -20.43
CA THR A 263 -0.06 4.39 -21.28
C THR A 263 0.92 3.55 -20.47
#